data_AF-A0A7D5MUV6-F1
#
_entry.id   AF-A0A7D5MUV6-F1
#
_cell.length_a   1.000
_cell.length_b   1.000
_cell.length_c   1.000
_cell.angle_alpha   90.00
_cell.angle_beta   90.00
_cell.angle_gamma   90.00
#
_symmetry.space_group_name_H-M   'P 1'
#
loop_
_entity.id
_entity.type
_entity.pdbx_description
1 polymer ?
#
loop_
_entity_poly.entity_id
_entity_poly.type
_entity_poly.pdbx_seq_one_letter_code
_entity_poly.pdbx_strand_id
1 'polypeptide(L)'
;MRATQSRWVSGHASRVLMAVVVGVLCIVADAAPLRAETAPPAAEDRVLTPKDTTLPDSVLDDRLRFLKERLDDSRTHGQIWYWSWMTIDSVSMVWLGVLAGVDDKTDNQVNNAVNAGMSAIGIADLLLRPLEARHGAGPIEGCPMKRAKKNRQAACRRKLLHGNAERADERTSFATHAGNVGLNAVAGLIIGLVGRPSDAIITFASGTAGGVINILSAPWRPARDWKDYQAMVHDSGKQQPGGVDLGIAPMVGGAHLVFRVSW
;
A
#
# COMPACT_ATOMS: atom_id res chain seq x y z
N MET A 1 -36.48 14.05 44.65
CA MET A 1 -36.56 14.55 43.25
C MET A 1 -35.14 14.84 42.73
N ARG A 2 -34.43 13.85 42.17
CA ARG A 2 -33.08 14.04 41.58
C ARG A 2 -32.64 12.90 40.63
N ALA A 3 -33.59 12.20 40.00
CA ALA A 3 -33.30 10.98 39.21
C ALA A 3 -33.63 11.08 37.71
N THR A 4 -34.07 12.24 37.20
CA THR A 4 -34.57 12.36 35.81
C THR A 4 -33.67 13.15 34.86
N GLN A 5 -32.60 13.82 35.34
CA GLN A 5 -31.71 14.59 34.46
C GLN A 5 -30.59 13.77 33.79
N SER A 6 -30.18 12.60 34.33
CA SER A 6 -29.05 11.85 33.76
C SER A 6 -29.40 11.06 32.48
N ARG A 7 -30.68 10.82 32.20
CA ARG A 7 -31.12 10.10 30.99
C ARG A 7 -31.16 10.97 29.73
N TRP A 8 -31.17 12.29 29.86
CA TRP A 8 -31.32 13.19 28.70
C TRP A 8 -29.98 13.54 28.03
N VAL A 9 -28.91 13.64 28.82
CA VAL A 9 -27.55 13.96 28.35
C VAL A 9 -26.90 12.78 27.64
N SER A 10 -27.12 11.54 28.11
CA SER A 10 -26.58 10.32 27.51
C SER A 10 -27.10 10.04 26.10
N GLY A 11 -28.34 10.44 25.79
CA GLY A 11 -28.94 10.24 24.47
C GLY A 11 -28.35 11.14 23.37
N HIS A 12 -27.94 12.36 23.71
CA HIS A 12 -27.37 13.30 22.72
C HIS A 12 -25.90 13.00 22.44
N ALA A 13 -25.10 12.74 23.47
CA ALA A 13 -23.69 12.36 23.30
C ALA A 13 -23.55 11.07 22.48
N SER A 14 -24.41 10.08 22.72
CA SER A 14 -24.42 8.82 21.96
C SER A 14 -24.83 9.03 20.49
N ARG A 15 -25.76 9.95 20.21
CA ARG A 15 -26.16 10.31 18.83
C ARG A 15 -25.08 11.09 18.09
N VAL A 16 -24.34 11.97 18.77
CA VAL A 16 -23.21 12.71 18.18
C VAL A 16 -22.05 11.77 17.87
N LEU A 17 -21.69 10.88 18.81
CA LEU A 17 -20.67 9.85 18.59
C LEU A 17 -21.04 8.95 17.41
N MET A 18 -22.29 8.49 17.36
CA MET A 18 -22.78 7.65 16.27
C MET A 18 -22.83 8.40 14.92
N ALA A 19 -23.20 9.68 14.91
CA ALA A 19 -23.18 10.50 13.71
C ALA A 19 -21.76 10.81 13.21
N VAL A 20 -20.78 10.99 14.12
CA VAL A 20 -19.36 11.16 13.75
C VAL A 20 -18.79 9.85 13.21
N VAL A 21 -19.05 8.73 13.86
CA VAL A 21 -18.60 7.41 13.40
C VAL A 21 -19.23 7.07 12.03
N VAL A 22 -20.53 7.28 11.86
CA VAL A 22 -21.23 7.05 10.58
C VAL A 22 -20.75 8.04 9.51
N GLY A 23 -20.56 9.31 9.85
CA GLY A 23 -20.04 10.33 8.92
C GLY A 23 -18.62 10.02 8.44
N VAL A 24 -17.74 9.57 9.35
CA VAL A 24 -16.38 9.14 9.02
C VAL A 24 -16.40 7.90 8.13
N LEU A 25 -17.26 6.91 8.42
CA LEU A 25 -17.45 5.72 7.57
C LEU A 25 -17.95 6.08 6.15
N CYS A 26 -18.87 7.05 6.03
CA CYS A 26 -19.37 7.50 4.72
C CYS A 26 -18.29 8.25 3.92
N ILE A 27 -17.47 9.08 4.55
CA ILE A 27 -16.38 9.81 3.86
C ILE A 27 -15.29 8.85 3.37
N VAL A 28 -14.98 7.79 4.12
CA VAL A 28 -14.03 6.75 3.68
C VAL A 28 -14.57 5.95 2.49
N ALA A 29 -15.89 5.71 2.44
CA ALA A 29 -16.53 5.04 1.30
C ALA A 29 -16.54 5.90 0.02
N ASP A 30 -16.70 7.23 0.15
CA ASP A 30 -16.78 8.17 -0.99
C ASP A 30 -15.41 8.70 -1.48
N ALA A 31 -14.30 8.43 -0.79
CA ALA A 31 -12.96 8.82 -1.23
C ALA A 31 -12.29 7.82 -2.20
N ALA A 32 -12.87 6.63 -2.36
CA ALA A 32 -12.40 5.61 -3.31
C ALA A 32 -12.47 5.98 -4.81
N PRO A 33 -13.46 6.75 -5.31
CA PRO A 33 -13.58 7.05 -6.73
C PRO A 33 -12.66 8.18 -7.23
N LEU A 34 -12.10 9.05 -6.36
CA LEU A 34 -11.28 10.20 -6.79
C LEU A 34 -9.88 9.83 -7.30
N ARG A 35 -9.46 8.56 -7.20
CA ARG A 35 -8.14 8.09 -7.71
C ARG A 35 -8.21 7.30 -9.02
N ALA A 36 -9.39 7.06 -9.57
CA ALA A 36 -9.53 6.30 -10.81
C ALA A 36 -9.08 7.09 -12.06
N GLU A 37 -8.99 8.43 -11.99
CA GLU A 37 -8.96 9.27 -13.21
C GLU A 37 -7.55 9.60 -13.75
N THR A 38 -6.46 9.32 -13.01
CA THR A 38 -5.10 9.71 -13.45
C THR A 38 -4.04 8.63 -13.31
N ALA A 39 -4.43 7.39 -13.02
CA ALA A 39 -3.49 6.30 -13.16
C ALA A 39 -3.05 6.25 -14.64
N PRO A 40 -1.74 6.40 -14.94
CA PRO A 40 -1.25 6.02 -16.27
C PRO A 40 -1.77 4.61 -16.55
N PRO A 41 -2.15 4.27 -17.79
CA PRO A 41 -2.71 2.95 -18.11
C PRO A 41 -1.84 1.92 -17.41
N ALA A 42 -2.44 1.22 -16.43
CA ALA A 42 -1.76 0.32 -15.51
C ALA A 42 -0.71 -0.39 -16.31
N ALA A 43 0.58 -0.11 -16.01
CA ALA A 43 1.70 -0.51 -16.85
C ALA A 43 1.44 -1.93 -17.28
N GLU A 44 1.11 -2.07 -18.56
CA GLU A 44 0.20 -3.08 -19.07
C GLU A 44 0.44 -4.41 -18.37
N ASP A 45 -0.66 -5.12 -18.17
CA ASP A 45 -0.72 -6.57 -18.14
C ASP A 45 -0.04 -7.13 -19.41
N ARG A 46 1.27 -6.90 -19.58
CA ARG A 46 2.18 -7.65 -20.42
C ARG A 46 2.32 -8.98 -19.72
N VAL A 47 1.23 -9.74 -19.79
CA VAL A 47 1.21 -11.08 -20.33
C VAL A 47 2.50 -11.24 -21.11
N LEU A 48 3.38 -12.06 -20.54
CA LEU A 48 4.66 -12.50 -21.08
C LEU A 48 4.72 -12.20 -22.58
N THR A 49 5.53 -11.21 -22.95
CA THR A 49 5.71 -10.98 -24.39
C THR A 49 6.27 -12.27 -24.99
N PRO A 50 6.02 -12.59 -26.27
CA PRO A 50 6.62 -13.76 -26.91
C PRO A 50 8.15 -13.84 -26.72
N LYS A 51 8.81 -12.69 -26.48
CA LYS A 51 10.22 -12.55 -26.15
C LYS A 51 10.59 -13.07 -24.73
N ASP A 52 9.67 -13.03 -23.78
CA ASP A 52 9.86 -13.59 -22.43
C ASP A 52 9.74 -15.12 -22.40
N THR A 53 9.04 -15.72 -23.37
CA THR A 53 8.98 -17.19 -23.54
C THR A 53 10.23 -17.79 -24.19
N THR A 54 11.09 -16.98 -24.79
CA THR A 54 12.33 -17.39 -25.46
C THR A 54 13.60 -17.09 -24.63
N LEU A 55 13.46 -16.61 -23.40
CA LEU A 55 14.62 -16.32 -22.55
C LEU A 55 15.35 -17.61 -22.16
N PRO A 56 16.70 -17.60 -22.12
CA PRO A 56 17.48 -18.67 -21.51
C PRO A 56 17.06 -18.88 -20.05
N ASP A 57 17.02 -20.14 -19.60
CA ASP A 57 16.60 -20.46 -18.23
C ASP A 57 17.50 -19.81 -17.16
N SER A 58 18.78 -19.58 -17.48
CA SER A 58 19.72 -18.85 -16.61
C SER A 58 19.29 -17.40 -16.36
N VAL A 59 18.87 -16.68 -17.40
CA VAL A 59 18.38 -15.30 -17.29
C VAL A 59 17.08 -15.25 -16.49
N LEU A 60 16.21 -16.24 -16.67
CA LEU A 60 14.97 -16.34 -15.90
C LEU A 60 15.24 -16.62 -14.42
N ASP A 61 16.21 -17.47 -14.12
CA ASP A 61 16.64 -17.79 -12.76
C ASP A 61 17.28 -16.57 -12.07
N ASP A 62 18.08 -15.77 -12.80
CA ASP A 62 18.63 -14.50 -12.31
C ASP A 62 17.53 -13.50 -11.94
N ARG A 63 16.54 -13.33 -12.82
CA ARG A 63 15.38 -12.46 -12.55
C ARG A 63 14.58 -12.93 -11.34
N LEU A 64 14.33 -14.23 -11.24
CA LEU A 64 13.59 -14.81 -10.13
C LEU A 64 14.32 -14.66 -8.80
N ARG A 65 15.65 -14.83 -8.80
CA ARG A 65 16.52 -14.60 -7.65
C ARG A 65 16.49 -13.15 -7.21
N PHE A 66 16.73 -12.22 -8.13
CA PHE A 66 16.67 -10.78 -7.87
C PHE A 66 15.33 -10.40 -7.21
N LEU A 67 14.21 -10.81 -7.81
CA LEU A 67 12.88 -10.49 -7.30
C LEU A 67 12.67 -11.04 -5.88
N LYS A 68 13.09 -12.28 -5.63
CA LYS A 68 12.98 -12.89 -4.30
C LYS A 68 13.79 -12.12 -3.27
N GLU A 69 15.06 -11.88 -3.55
CA GLU A 69 15.98 -11.18 -2.65
C GLU A 69 15.47 -9.78 -2.31
N ARG A 70 15.04 -8.99 -3.29
CA ARG A 70 14.54 -7.62 -3.04
C ARG A 70 13.23 -7.58 -2.27
N LEU A 71 12.33 -8.53 -2.54
CA LEU A 71 11.10 -8.67 -1.77
C LEU A 71 11.42 -9.05 -0.31
N ASP A 72 12.29 -10.04 -0.08
CA ASP A 72 12.67 -10.48 1.27
C ASP A 72 13.45 -9.40 2.04
N ASP A 73 14.35 -8.65 1.38
CA ASP A 73 15.10 -7.53 1.96
C ASP A 73 14.19 -6.41 2.49
N SER A 74 13.04 -6.20 1.84
CA SER A 74 12.08 -5.15 2.23
C SER A 74 11.15 -5.59 3.36
N ARG A 75 11.16 -6.88 3.73
CA ARG A 75 10.20 -7.49 4.66
C ARG A 75 10.21 -6.84 6.03
N THR A 76 11.38 -6.80 6.66
CA THR A 76 11.51 -6.33 8.04
C THR A 76 11.06 -4.87 8.18
N HIS A 77 11.49 -4.00 7.26
CA HIS A 77 11.08 -2.60 7.28
C HIS A 77 9.57 -2.46 7.04
N GLY A 78 9.01 -3.20 6.08
CA GLY A 78 7.56 -3.23 5.84
C GLY A 78 6.76 -3.67 7.06
N GLN A 79 7.24 -4.68 7.80
CA GLN A 79 6.61 -5.15 9.04
C GLN A 79 6.69 -4.10 10.14
N ILE A 80 7.87 -3.52 10.39
CA ILE A 80 8.07 -2.51 11.42
C ILE A 80 7.15 -1.32 11.16
N TRP A 81 7.16 -0.76 9.94
CA TRP A 81 6.30 0.36 9.59
C TRP A 81 4.82 0.01 9.78
N TYR A 82 4.35 -1.10 9.20
CA TYR A 82 2.96 -1.51 9.25
C TYR A 82 2.46 -1.69 10.69
N TRP A 83 3.19 -2.47 11.49
CA TRP A 83 2.77 -2.78 12.86
C TRP A 83 2.92 -1.61 13.82
N SER A 84 3.87 -0.70 13.57
CA SER A 84 4.01 0.52 14.37
C SER A 84 2.78 1.41 14.20
N TRP A 85 2.40 1.70 12.96
CA TRP A 85 1.24 2.55 12.68
C TRP A 85 -0.07 1.89 13.05
N MET A 86 -0.23 0.59 12.77
CA MET A 86 -1.38 -0.18 13.24
C MET A 86 -1.55 -0.10 14.76
N THR A 87 -0.45 -0.23 15.51
CA THR A 87 -0.48 -0.14 16.98
C THR A 87 -0.85 1.26 17.45
N ILE A 88 -0.19 2.29 16.91
CA ILE A 88 -0.44 3.70 17.26
C ILE A 88 -1.92 4.04 17.01
N ASP A 89 -2.45 3.69 15.83
CA ASP A 89 -3.82 4.01 15.46
C ASP A 89 -4.83 3.18 16.28
N SER A 90 -4.57 1.89 16.50
CA SER A 90 -5.46 1.04 17.31
C SER A 90 -5.55 1.51 18.76
N VAL A 91 -4.41 1.81 19.38
CA VAL A 91 -4.38 2.32 20.76
C VAL A 91 -5.08 3.67 20.84
N SER A 92 -4.81 4.57 19.90
CA SER A 92 -5.42 5.91 19.87
C SER A 92 -6.93 5.83 19.68
N MET A 93 -7.41 5.02 18.73
CA MET A 93 -8.83 4.81 18.47
C MET A 93 -9.57 4.33 19.73
N VAL A 94 -9.04 3.30 20.39
CA VAL A 94 -9.69 2.73 21.59
C VAL A 94 -9.62 3.70 22.76
N TRP A 95 -8.44 4.24 23.06
CA TRP A 95 -8.23 5.14 24.19
C TRP A 95 -9.07 6.41 24.08
N LEU A 96 -9.02 7.09 22.92
CA LEU A 96 -9.78 8.30 22.68
C LEU A 96 -11.27 8.02 22.55
N GLY A 97 -11.67 6.87 21.99
CA GLY A 97 -13.07 6.44 21.97
C GLY A 97 -13.65 6.25 23.38
N VAL A 98 -12.87 5.66 24.30
CA VAL A 98 -13.26 5.55 25.71
C VAL A 98 -13.37 6.93 26.35
N LEU A 99 -12.35 7.78 26.20
CA LEU A 99 -12.38 9.14 26.75
C LEU A 99 -13.57 9.96 26.21
N ALA A 100 -13.92 9.81 24.93
CA ALA A 100 -15.08 10.46 24.35
C ALA A 100 -16.41 10.06 25.03
N GLY A 101 -16.50 8.83 25.54
CA GLY A 101 -17.70 8.33 26.22
C GLY A 101 -17.77 8.64 27.72
N VAL A 102 -16.64 8.90 28.37
CA VAL A 102 -16.57 9.10 29.83
C VAL A 102 -16.24 10.52 30.26
N ASP A 103 -15.78 11.38 29.35
CA ASP A 103 -15.52 12.79 29.68
C ASP A 103 -16.83 13.52 29.96
N ASP A 104 -16.82 14.45 30.92
CA ASP A 104 -18.00 15.22 31.31
C ASP A 104 -18.16 16.51 30.49
N LYS A 105 -17.11 16.93 29.77
CA LYS A 105 -17.12 18.16 28.97
C LYS A 105 -17.33 17.87 27.50
N THR A 106 -18.37 18.48 26.92
CA THR A 106 -18.76 18.27 25.52
C THR A 106 -17.64 18.57 24.52
N ASP A 107 -16.84 19.61 24.76
CA ASP A 107 -15.70 19.98 23.91
C ASP A 107 -14.63 18.87 23.88
N ASN A 108 -14.29 18.31 25.04
CA ASN A 108 -13.39 17.18 25.15
C ASN A 108 -13.98 15.92 24.50
N GLN A 109 -15.26 15.63 24.72
CA GLN A 109 -15.95 14.49 24.11
C GLN A 109 -15.85 14.55 22.57
N VAL A 110 -16.13 15.72 21.99
CA VAL A 110 -16.01 15.97 20.55
C VAL A 110 -14.57 15.79 20.07
N ASN A 111 -13.61 16.42 20.74
CA ASN A 111 -12.20 16.33 20.37
C ASN A 111 -11.71 14.87 20.37
N ASN A 112 -12.04 14.13 21.42
CA ASN A 112 -11.68 12.72 21.57
C ASN A 112 -12.37 11.85 20.50
N ALA A 113 -13.66 12.08 20.24
CA ALA A 113 -14.40 11.34 19.22
C ALA A 113 -13.85 11.55 17.80
N VAL A 114 -13.54 12.80 17.44
CA VAL A 114 -12.98 13.13 16.12
C VAL A 114 -11.61 12.48 15.95
N ASN A 115 -10.72 12.59 16.95
CA ASN A 115 -9.40 11.98 16.88
C ASN A 115 -9.46 10.44 16.89
N ALA A 116 -10.40 9.83 17.61
CA ALA A 116 -10.65 8.39 17.52
C ALA A 116 -11.08 7.97 16.10
N GLY A 117 -11.94 8.76 15.46
CA GLY A 117 -12.34 8.55 14.06
C GLY A 117 -11.18 8.67 13.08
N MET A 118 -10.28 9.64 13.30
CA MET A 118 -9.05 9.79 12.50
C MET A 118 -8.14 8.57 12.61
N SER A 119 -7.96 8.02 13.81
CA SER A 119 -7.21 6.77 14.00
C SER A 119 -7.89 5.59 13.32
N ALA A 120 -9.23 5.51 13.33
CA ALA A 120 -9.95 4.48 12.59
C ALA A 120 -9.72 4.58 11.06
N ILE A 121 -9.61 5.80 10.52
CA ILE A 121 -9.23 6.03 9.12
C ILE A 121 -7.81 5.51 8.85
N GLY A 122 -6.85 5.74 9.75
CA GLY A 122 -5.49 5.21 9.66
C GLY A 122 -5.46 3.68 9.59
N ILE A 123 -6.21 3.00 10.47
CA ILE A 123 -6.39 1.54 10.44
C ILE A 123 -7.00 1.10 9.11
N ALA A 124 -8.07 1.77 8.65
CA ALA A 124 -8.72 1.44 7.39
C ALA A 124 -7.76 1.57 6.20
N ASP A 125 -6.92 2.61 6.16
CA ASP A 125 -5.90 2.77 5.12
C ASP A 125 -4.92 1.58 5.10
N LEU A 126 -4.42 1.18 6.27
CA LEU A 126 -3.48 0.06 6.41
C LEU A 126 -4.11 -1.28 5.99
N LEU A 127 -5.41 -1.48 6.25
CA LEU A 127 -6.12 -2.71 5.89
C LEU A 127 -6.52 -2.76 4.41
N LEU A 128 -6.99 -1.65 3.85
CA LEU A 128 -7.52 -1.58 2.48
C LEU A 128 -6.42 -1.37 1.44
N ARG A 129 -5.31 -0.71 1.81
CA ARG A 129 -4.16 -0.45 0.94
C ARG A 129 -2.86 -0.89 1.61
N PRO A 130 -2.73 -2.20 1.91
CA PRO A 130 -1.58 -2.72 2.62
C PRO A 130 -0.30 -2.55 1.79
N LEU A 131 0.81 -2.21 2.47
CA LEU A 131 2.12 -2.36 1.86
C LEU A 131 2.54 -3.84 1.94
N GLU A 132 2.40 -4.55 0.83
CA GLU A 132 2.69 -5.99 0.73
C GLU A 132 4.16 -6.34 1.00
N ALA A 133 5.06 -5.36 0.99
CA ALA A 133 6.46 -5.53 1.39
C ALA A 133 6.57 -6.25 2.75
N ARG A 134 5.61 -6.10 3.67
CA ARG A 134 5.58 -6.77 4.99
C ARG A 134 5.63 -8.31 4.94
N HIS A 135 5.27 -8.91 3.81
CA HIS A 135 5.26 -10.36 3.64
C HIS A 135 6.51 -10.89 2.91
N GLY A 136 7.36 -10.00 2.37
CA GLY A 136 8.49 -10.38 1.53
C GLY A 136 8.07 -11.22 0.32
N ALA A 137 8.83 -12.26 0.01
CA ALA A 137 8.49 -13.23 -1.02
C ALA A 137 7.47 -14.30 -0.56
N GLY A 138 6.94 -14.20 0.67
CA GLY A 138 6.02 -15.17 1.27
C GLY A 138 4.67 -15.36 0.54
N PRO A 139 4.00 -14.32 0.00
CA PRO A 139 2.70 -14.46 -0.69
C PRO A 139 2.72 -15.29 -1.99
N ILE A 140 3.83 -15.95 -2.28
CA ILE A 140 4.15 -16.64 -3.53
C ILE A 140 4.06 -18.17 -3.35
N GLU A 141 3.72 -18.67 -2.16
CA GLU A 141 3.56 -20.11 -1.88
C GLU A 141 2.49 -20.79 -2.78
N GLY A 142 1.55 -20.02 -3.36
CA GLY A 142 0.60 -20.51 -4.35
C GLY A 142 1.11 -20.60 -5.80
N CYS A 143 2.35 -20.17 -6.10
CA CYS A 143 2.86 -20.12 -7.47
C CYS A 143 3.52 -21.44 -7.90
N PRO A 144 3.09 -22.06 -9.02
CA PRO A 144 3.56 -23.40 -9.39
C PRO A 144 4.99 -23.43 -10.03
N MET A 145 5.72 -24.57 -9.97
CA MET A 145 7.20 -24.62 -10.21
C MET A 145 7.76 -25.18 -11.56
N LYS A 146 6.96 -25.72 -12.51
CA LYS A 146 7.51 -26.20 -13.83
C LYS A 146 7.88 -25.02 -14.77
N ARG A 147 8.62 -25.21 -15.89
CA ARG A 147 9.09 -24.11 -16.78
C ARG A 147 8.01 -23.12 -17.26
N ALA A 148 6.88 -23.59 -17.79
CA ALA A 148 5.72 -22.74 -18.11
C ALA A 148 5.12 -22.01 -16.88
N LYS A 149 5.47 -22.50 -15.68
CA LYS A 149 5.07 -21.98 -14.38
C LYS A 149 6.16 -21.03 -13.78
N LYS A 150 7.46 -21.16 -14.15
CA LYS A 150 8.53 -20.20 -13.79
C LYS A 150 8.26 -18.80 -14.35
N ASN A 151 7.82 -18.71 -15.61
CA ASN A 151 7.40 -17.43 -16.20
C ASN A 151 6.20 -16.82 -15.47
N ARG A 152 5.24 -17.64 -15.04
CA ARG A 152 4.11 -17.18 -14.20
C ARG A 152 4.56 -16.72 -12.82
N GLN A 153 5.53 -17.41 -12.21
CA GLN A 153 6.11 -17.03 -10.93
C GLN A 153 6.84 -15.68 -11.04
N ALA A 154 7.63 -15.48 -12.10
CA ALA A 154 8.29 -14.22 -12.37
C ALA A 154 7.27 -13.09 -12.55
N ALA A 155 6.18 -13.32 -13.28
CA ALA A 155 5.10 -12.34 -13.44
C ALA A 155 4.43 -11.98 -12.11
N CYS A 156 4.13 -12.97 -11.26
CA CYS A 156 3.54 -12.73 -9.93
C CYS A 156 4.47 -11.90 -9.03
N ARG A 157 5.75 -12.29 -8.95
CA ARG A 157 6.79 -11.56 -8.21
C ARG A 157 6.95 -10.13 -8.69
N ARG A 158 6.97 -9.95 -10.01
CA ARG A 158 7.08 -8.64 -10.66
C ARG A 158 5.90 -7.75 -10.30
N LYS A 159 4.67 -8.29 -10.33
CA LYS A 159 3.46 -7.58 -9.91
C LYS A 159 3.54 -7.14 -8.45
N LEU A 160 4.00 -8.03 -7.57
CA LEU A 160 4.17 -7.72 -6.15
C LEU A 160 5.20 -6.60 -5.92
N LEU A 161 6.36 -6.69 -6.57
CA LEU A 161 7.39 -5.67 -6.49
C LEU A 161 6.90 -4.32 -7.05
N HIS A 162 6.18 -4.34 -8.16
CA HIS A 162 5.61 -3.14 -8.77
C HIS A 162 4.57 -2.47 -7.88
N GLY A 163 3.61 -3.20 -7.32
CA GLY A 163 2.62 -2.62 -6.41
C GLY A 163 3.26 -2.04 -5.14
N ASN A 164 4.29 -2.70 -4.61
CA ASN A 164 5.09 -2.14 -3.53
C ASN A 164 5.83 -0.86 -3.94
N ALA A 165 6.31 -0.78 -5.17
CA ALA A 165 6.98 0.40 -5.71
C ALA A 165 6.00 1.59 -5.89
N GLU A 166 4.80 1.34 -6.41
CA GLU A 166 3.76 2.37 -6.54
C GLU A 166 3.40 2.96 -5.18
N ARG A 167 3.12 2.09 -4.19
CA ARG A 167 2.81 2.54 -2.83
C ARG A 167 3.99 3.29 -2.19
N ALA A 168 5.21 2.85 -2.46
CA ALA A 168 6.42 3.50 -2.02
C ALA A 168 6.60 4.91 -2.63
N ASP A 169 6.29 5.10 -3.91
CA ASP A 169 6.37 6.41 -4.59
C ASP A 169 5.29 7.40 -4.12
N GLU A 170 4.16 6.92 -3.58
CA GLU A 170 3.14 7.80 -2.98
C GLU A 170 3.69 8.68 -1.85
N ARG A 171 4.82 8.31 -1.23
CA ARG A 171 5.44 9.08 -0.14
C ARG A 171 5.86 10.49 -0.57
N THR A 172 6.23 10.65 -1.84
CA THR A 172 6.67 11.93 -2.40
C THR A 172 5.58 12.60 -3.23
N SER A 173 4.40 11.98 -3.34
CA SER A 173 3.30 12.52 -4.13
C SER A 173 2.68 13.72 -3.42
N PHE A 174 2.61 14.85 -4.13
CA PHE A 174 1.93 16.04 -3.65
C PHE A 174 0.47 15.75 -3.25
N ALA A 175 -0.23 14.91 -4.02
CA ALA A 175 -1.62 14.55 -3.73
C ALA A 175 -1.77 13.83 -2.38
N THR A 176 -0.80 12.99 -2.00
CA THR A 176 -0.81 12.31 -0.69
C THR A 176 -0.65 13.31 0.46
N HIS A 177 0.30 14.24 0.34
CA HIS A 177 0.52 15.29 1.35
C HIS A 177 -0.66 16.27 1.43
N ALA A 178 -1.20 16.70 0.28
CA ALA A 178 -2.39 17.55 0.23
C ALA A 178 -3.62 16.84 0.81
N GLY A 179 -3.80 15.55 0.53
CA GLY A 179 -4.85 14.73 1.14
C GLY A 179 -4.72 14.66 2.67
N ASN A 180 -3.51 14.48 3.19
CA ASN A 180 -3.24 14.52 4.63
C ASN A 180 -3.60 15.88 5.25
N VAL A 181 -3.15 16.98 4.65
CA VAL A 181 -3.48 18.34 5.12
C VAL A 181 -4.99 18.58 5.08
N GLY A 182 -5.65 18.19 3.99
CA GLY A 182 -7.09 18.36 3.81
C GLY A 182 -7.90 17.58 4.84
N LEU A 183 -7.55 16.32 5.09
CA LEU A 183 -8.22 15.49 6.09
C LEU A 183 -8.11 16.10 7.50
N ASN A 184 -6.92 16.55 7.88
CA ASN A 184 -6.69 17.18 9.18
C ASN A 184 -7.35 18.55 9.30
N ALA A 185 -7.46 19.30 8.19
CA ALA A 185 -8.19 20.56 8.17
C ALA A 185 -9.69 20.34 8.42
N VAL A 186 -10.28 19.30 7.83
CA VAL A 186 -11.68 18.91 8.09
C VAL A 186 -11.88 18.51 9.55
N ALA A 187 -10.99 17.68 10.10
CA ALA A 187 -11.05 17.29 11.52
C ALA A 187 -10.97 18.50 12.46
N GLY A 188 -10.00 19.40 12.22
CA GLY A 188 -9.86 20.65 12.96
C GLY A 188 -11.11 21.54 12.84
N LEU A 189 -11.67 21.68 11.64
CA LEU A 189 -12.88 22.47 11.41
C LEU A 189 -14.08 21.92 12.21
N ILE A 190 -14.28 20.60 12.22
CA ILE A 190 -15.33 19.96 13.02
C ILE A 190 -15.16 20.34 14.49
N ILE A 191 -13.96 20.15 15.06
CA ILE A 191 -13.68 20.47 16.47
C ILE A 191 -13.86 21.97 16.74
N GLY A 192 -13.48 22.85 15.80
CA GLY A 192 -13.59 24.30 15.98
C GLY A 192 -15.04 24.81 15.97
N LEU A 193 -15.92 24.17 15.21
CA LEU A 193 -17.34 24.55 15.11
C LEU A 193 -18.17 24.09 16.31
N VAL A 194 -17.86 22.92 16.87
CA VAL A 194 -18.66 22.30 17.93
C VAL A 194 -17.94 22.16 19.29
N GLY A 195 -16.66 22.51 19.34
CA GLY A 195 -15.81 22.42 20.52
C GLY A 195 -14.95 23.66 20.69
N ARG A 196 -13.69 23.47 21.11
CA ARG A 196 -12.75 24.56 21.39
C ARG A 196 -11.85 24.88 20.20
N PRO A 197 -11.74 26.17 19.79
CA PRO A 197 -10.84 26.58 18.71
C PRO A 197 -9.35 26.26 18.97
N SER A 198 -8.90 26.26 20.23
CA SER A 198 -7.53 25.85 20.57
C SER A 198 -7.24 24.41 20.15
N ASP A 199 -8.21 23.53 20.36
CA ASP A 199 -8.07 22.09 20.18
C ASP A 199 -8.21 21.74 18.69
N ALA A 200 -8.95 22.55 17.94
CA ALA A 200 -9.00 22.52 16.48
C ALA A 200 -7.63 22.78 15.84
N ILE A 201 -6.92 23.83 16.29
CA ILE A 201 -5.58 24.17 15.80
C ILE A 201 -4.58 23.07 16.16
N ILE A 202 -4.64 22.57 17.40
CA ILE A 202 -3.77 21.48 17.86
C ILE A 202 -4.03 20.21 17.03
N THR A 203 -5.29 19.84 16.79
CA THR A 203 -5.65 18.67 15.98
C THR A 203 -5.16 18.81 14.55
N PHE A 204 -5.40 19.96 13.92
CA PHE A 204 -4.90 20.22 12.57
C PHE A 204 -3.37 20.09 12.49
N ALA A 205 -2.65 20.76 13.39
CA ALA A 205 -1.19 20.81 13.37
C ALA A 205 -0.57 19.44 13.70
N SER A 206 -1.02 18.81 14.80
CA SER A 206 -0.48 17.52 15.24
C SER A 206 -0.84 16.39 14.27
N GLY A 207 -2.07 16.35 13.76
CA GLY A 207 -2.49 15.36 12.79
C GLY A 207 -1.79 15.53 11.45
N THR A 208 -1.57 16.76 10.98
CA THR A 208 -0.78 17.03 9.77
C THR A 208 0.66 16.54 9.95
N ALA A 209 1.30 16.89 11.07
CA ALA A 209 2.67 16.47 11.36
C ALA A 209 2.78 14.94 11.49
N GLY A 210 1.86 14.30 12.23
CA GLY A 210 1.79 12.85 12.40
C GLY A 210 1.61 12.13 11.06
N GLY A 211 0.72 12.63 10.20
CA GLY A 211 0.52 12.09 8.87
C GLY A 211 1.74 12.25 7.96
N VAL A 212 2.45 13.38 8.01
CA VAL A 212 3.72 13.55 7.27
C VAL A 212 4.77 12.54 7.77
N ILE A 213 4.87 12.33 9.08
CA ILE A 213 5.79 11.31 9.64
C ILE A 213 5.39 9.91 9.17
N ASN A 214 4.10 9.57 9.17
CA ASN A 214 3.60 8.30 8.64
C ASN A 214 3.99 8.09 7.17
N ILE A 215 3.70 9.08 6.32
CA ILE A 215 3.97 9.05 4.89
C ILE A 215 5.48 8.93 4.62
N LEU A 216 6.30 9.78 5.25
CA LEU A 216 7.75 9.82 4.98
C LEU A 216 8.52 8.64 5.60
N SER A 217 7.98 8.03 6.65
CA SER A 217 8.57 6.81 7.25
C SER A 217 8.23 5.54 6.46
N ALA A 218 7.31 5.60 5.49
CA ALA A 218 6.95 4.44 4.68
C ALA A 218 8.15 3.92 3.87
N PRO A 219 8.29 2.57 3.71
CA PRO A 219 9.40 1.97 3.00
C PRO A 219 9.71 2.60 1.64
N TRP A 220 10.87 3.24 1.65
CA TRP A 220 11.81 3.52 0.59
C TRP A 220 11.97 2.63 -0.65
N ARG A 221 12.55 1.48 -0.33
CA ARG A 221 13.41 0.68 -1.20
C ARG A 221 12.66 0.03 -2.37
N PRO A 222 11.40 -0.41 -2.24
CA PRO A 222 10.68 -1.02 -3.36
C PRO A 222 10.64 -0.17 -4.64
N ALA A 223 10.52 1.16 -4.51
CA ALA A 223 10.55 2.07 -5.65
C ALA A 223 11.90 2.03 -6.40
N ARG A 224 13.01 1.93 -5.67
CA ARG A 224 14.35 1.77 -6.23
C ARG A 224 14.54 0.38 -6.81
N ASP A 225 14.15 -0.66 -6.08
CA ASP A 225 14.29 -2.06 -6.52
C ASP A 225 13.52 -2.33 -7.82
N TRP A 226 12.38 -1.65 -8.03
CA TRP A 226 11.64 -1.70 -9.29
C TRP A 226 12.39 -1.08 -10.46
N LYS A 227 13.06 0.07 -10.25
CA LYS A 227 13.92 0.70 -11.27
C LYS A 227 15.13 -0.18 -11.58
N ASP A 228 15.77 -0.74 -10.56
CA ASP A 228 16.89 -1.67 -10.69
C ASP A 228 16.47 -2.93 -11.50
N TYR A 229 15.27 -3.47 -11.23
CA TYR A 229 14.72 -4.59 -11.99
C TYR A 229 14.49 -4.24 -13.47
N GLN A 230 13.92 -3.07 -13.77
CA GLN A 230 13.70 -2.63 -15.15
C GLN A 230 15.01 -2.47 -15.91
N ALA A 231 16.03 -1.89 -15.28
CA ALA A 231 17.36 -1.75 -15.86
C ALA A 231 17.97 -3.13 -16.18
N MET A 232 17.92 -4.08 -15.24
CA MET A 232 18.39 -5.45 -15.44
C MET A 232 17.66 -6.15 -16.60
N VAL A 233 16.35 -5.99 -16.72
CA VAL A 233 15.56 -6.57 -17.83
C VAL A 233 15.95 -5.96 -19.17
N HIS A 234 16.13 -4.64 -19.22
CA HIS A 234 16.52 -3.93 -20.43
C HIS A 234 17.93 -4.32 -20.90
N ASP A 235 18.89 -4.45 -19.98
CA ASP A 235 20.26 -4.85 -20.31
C ASP A 235 20.34 -6.32 -20.74
N SER A 236 19.59 -7.21 -20.08
CA SER A 236 19.42 -8.61 -20.51
C SER A 236 18.78 -8.72 -21.91
N GLY A 237 17.96 -7.74 -22.30
CA GLY A 237 17.32 -7.67 -23.62
C GLY A 237 18.25 -7.16 -24.72
N LYS A 238 19.30 -6.39 -24.35
CA LYS A 238 20.37 -5.92 -25.24
C LYS A 238 21.50 -6.94 -25.39
N GLN A 239 21.77 -7.72 -24.35
CA GLN A 239 22.70 -8.85 -24.35
C GLN A 239 22.10 -10.13 -24.96
N GLN A 240 21.16 -10.02 -25.89
CA GLN A 240 20.97 -11.07 -26.90
C GLN A 240 21.90 -10.73 -28.07
N PRO A 241 23.22 -11.02 -28.00
CA PRO A 241 24.03 -11.04 -29.21
C PRO A 241 23.39 -12.09 -30.11
N GLY A 242 23.42 -11.89 -31.42
CA GLY A 242 22.88 -12.88 -32.33
C GLY A 242 23.41 -14.27 -31.99
N GLY A 243 22.50 -15.14 -31.53
CA GLY A 243 22.83 -16.48 -31.06
C GLY A 243 22.81 -17.44 -32.23
N VAL A 244 23.78 -18.34 -32.27
CA VAL A 244 23.73 -19.52 -33.13
C VAL A 244 23.21 -20.66 -32.27
N ASP A 245 21.94 -20.99 -32.42
CA ASP A 245 21.37 -22.20 -31.85
C ASP A 245 21.77 -23.39 -32.72
N LEU A 246 22.53 -24.33 -32.14
CA LEU A 246 22.91 -25.59 -32.76
C LEU A 246 22.00 -26.71 -32.26
N GLY A 247 21.19 -27.27 -33.15
CA GLY A 247 20.35 -28.43 -32.87
C GLY A 247 20.73 -29.63 -33.72
N ILE A 248 20.48 -30.84 -33.22
CA ILE A 248 20.52 -32.07 -34.02
C ILE A 248 19.10 -32.59 -34.11
N ALA A 249 18.58 -32.73 -35.33
CA ALA A 249 17.24 -33.26 -35.56
C ALA A 249 17.33 -34.63 -36.27
N PRO A 250 16.59 -35.66 -35.78
CA PRO A 250 16.56 -36.97 -36.42
C PRO A 250 15.73 -36.94 -37.71
N MET A 251 16.14 -37.70 -38.72
CA MET A 251 15.38 -37.98 -39.94
C MET A 251 15.53 -39.44 -40.34
N VAL A 252 14.60 -39.97 -41.13
CA VAL A 252 14.69 -41.35 -41.62
C VAL A 252 15.93 -41.47 -42.50
N GLY A 253 16.94 -42.21 -42.02
CA GLY A 253 18.23 -42.38 -42.68
C GLY A 253 19.39 -41.53 -42.15
N GLY A 254 19.21 -40.73 -41.09
CA GLY A 254 20.33 -39.99 -40.47
C GLY A 254 19.92 -38.86 -39.51
N ALA A 255 20.83 -37.91 -39.28
CA ALA A 255 20.56 -36.69 -38.56
C ALA A 255 21.17 -35.50 -39.29
N HIS A 256 20.53 -34.34 -39.21
CA HIS A 256 21.10 -33.10 -39.71
C HIS A 256 21.33 -32.11 -38.57
N LEU A 257 22.37 -31.29 -38.73
CA LEU A 257 22.64 -30.13 -37.89
C LEU A 257 21.75 -28.98 -38.35
N VAL A 258 20.94 -28.47 -37.42
CA VAL A 258 20.14 -27.27 -37.62
C VAL A 258 20.89 -26.11 -36.99
N PHE A 259 21.19 -25.10 -37.81
CA PHE A 259 21.72 -23.82 -37.36
C PHE A 259 20.58 -22.81 -37.43
N ARG A 260 20.20 -22.23 -36.30
CA ARG A 260 19.29 -21.09 -36.28
C ARG A 260 20.08 -19.88 -35.81
N VAL A 261 20.26 -18.93 -36.72
CA VAL A 261 20.88 -17.64 -36.42
C VAL A 261 19.75 -16.65 -36.21
N SER A 262 19.67 -16.09 -35.00
CA SER A 262 18.78 -14.97 -34.70
C SER A 262 19.60 -13.69 -34.65
N TRP A 263 19.15 -12.65 -35.35
CA TRP A 263 19.73 -11.30 -35.34
C TRP A 263 18.78 -10.34 -34.64
#